data_AF-A0A1B8SD48-F1
#
_entry.id   AF-A0A1B8SD48-F1
#
_cell.length_a   1.000
_cell.length_b   1.000
_cell.length_c   1.000
_cell.angle_alpha   90.00
_cell.angle_beta   90.00
_cell.angle_gamma   90.00
#
_symmetry.space_group_name_H-M   'P 1'
#
loop_
_entity.id
_entity.type
_entity.pdbx_description
1 polymer ?
#
loop_
_entity_poly.entity_id
_entity_poly.type
_entity_poly.pdbx_seq_one_letter_code
_entity_poly.pdbx_strand_id
1 'polypeptide(L)'
;MTTASFAEQFRVPLPRELRDQAARLSWDGFVSAYGRAGGPLTLSRWRCLDAERPAARLGPQGRTYQATIAVRGVTGTCTAAASGPLAALTTMLHDRGITLEILGFHQLRCGTETATFIHGSNGRGASWAVGFAPEAGRSALEAVIACANRLLNDR
;
A
#
# COMPACT_ATOMS: atom_id res chain seq x y z
N MET A 1 15.81 -27.25 -11.56
CA MET A 1 15.66 -26.54 -10.27
C MET A 1 14.29 -25.91 -10.26
N THR A 2 13.38 -26.39 -9.41
CA THR A 2 12.07 -25.75 -9.19
C THR A 2 12.29 -24.51 -8.34
N THR A 3 11.98 -23.33 -8.86
CA THR A 3 12.04 -22.08 -8.10
C THR A 3 11.02 -22.13 -6.97
N ALA A 4 11.42 -21.74 -5.75
CA ALA A 4 10.50 -21.64 -4.62
C ALA A 4 9.32 -20.71 -4.96
N SER A 5 8.13 -21.12 -4.54
CA SER A 5 6.90 -20.34 -4.66
C SER A 5 6.95 -19.09 -3.77
N PHE A 6 6.12 -18.10 -4.09
CA PHE A 6 5.96 -16.91 -3.26
C PHE A 6 5.45 -17.27 -1.86
N ALA A 7 4.55 -18.25 -1.75
CA ALA A 7 3.98 -18.68 -0.48
C ALA A 7 5.04 -19.20 0.51
N GLU A 8 6.10 -19.87 0.03
CA GLU A 8 7.18 -20.41 0.86
C GLU A 8 8.03 -19.34 1.56
N GLN A 9 7.90 -18.07 1.17
CA GLN A 9 8.58 -16.95 1.84
C GLN A 9 7.93 -16.57 3.19
N PHE A 10 6.73 -17.09 3.48
CA PHE A 10 5.95 -16.73 4.65
C PHE A 10 5.82 -17.91 5.62
N ARG A 11 5.98 -17.63 6.91
CA ARG A 11 5.77 -18.62 7.99
C ARG A 11 4.31 -18.72 8.46
N VAL A 12 3.45 -17.84 7.95
CA VAL A 12 2.04 -17.77 8.29
C VAL A 12 1.21 -17.79 7.00
N PRO A 13 -0.03 -18.31 7.04
CA PRO A 13 -0.87 -18.35 5.85
C PRO A 13 -1.10 -16.96 5.26
N LEU A 14 -0.96 -16.85 3.95
CA LEU A 14 -1.33 -15.65 3.18
C LEU A 14 -2.85 -15.40 3.23
N PRO A 15 -3.31 -14.19 2.88
CA PRO A 15 -4.73 -13.90 2.67
C PRO A 15 -5.35 -14.93 1.74
N ARG A 16 -6.52 -15.45 2.09
CA ARG A 16 -7.11 -16.64 1.45
C ARG A 16 -7.22 -16.48 -0.06
N GLU A 17 -7.63 -15.30 -0.49
CA GLU A 17 -7.86 -14.91 -1.88
C GLU A 17 -6.55 -14.88 -2.71
N LEU A 18 -5.38 -14.85 -2.06
CA LEU A 18 -4.06 -14.84 -2.71
C LEU A 18 -3.34 -16.19 -2.64
N ARG A 19 -3.81 -17.16 -1.83
CA ARG A 19 -3.09 -18.42 -1.57
C ARG A 19 -2.81 -19.21 -2.84
N ASP A 20 -3.82 -19.36 -3.68
CA ASP A 20 -3.71 -20.13 -4.93
C ASP A 20 -2.67 -19.54 -5.89
N GLN A 21 -2.67 -18.21 -6.04
CA GLN A 21 -1.71 -17.52 -6.90
C GLN A 21 -0.31 -17.55 -6.30
N ALA A 22 -0.19 -17.36 -4.99
CA ALA A 22 1.07 -17.40 -4.26
C ALA A 22 1.74 -18.79 -4.26
N ALA A 23 0.95 -19.87 -4.27
CA ALA A 23 1.45 -21.23 -4.37
C ALA A 23 1.96 -21.58 -5.77
N ARG A 24 1.41 -20.93 -6.82
CA ARG A 24 1.80 -21.18 -8.23
C ARG A 24 2.95 -20.31 -8.71
N LEU A 25 3.00 -19.05 -8.29
CA LEU A 25 3.95 -18.08 -8.80
C LEU A 25 5.27 -18.11 -8.01
N SER A 26 6.38 -17.91 -8.72
CA SER A 26 7.66 -17.55 -8.08
C SER A 26 7.56 -16.18 -7.42
N TRP A 27 8.58 -15.81 -6.63
CA TRP A 27 8.71 -14.47 -6.07
C TRP A 27 8.54 -13.37 -7.14
N ASP A 28 9.37 -13.41 -8.19
CA ASP A 28 9.34 -12.40 -9.25
C ASP A 28 8.00 -12.40 -10.00
N GLY A 29 7.41 -13.57 -10.22
CA GLY A 29 6.10 -13.69 -10.85
C GLY A 29 5.00 -13.02 -10.02
N PHE A 30 4.98 -13.25 -8.71
CA PHE A 30 4.01 -12.64 -7.82
C PHE A 30 4.25 -11.13 -7.67
N VAL A 31 5.50 -10.69 -7.51
CA VAL A 31 5.84 -9.26 -7.38
C VAL A 31 5.55 -8.50 -8.68
N SER A 32 5.77 -9.12 -9.85
CA SER A 32 5.35 -8.56 -11.14
C SER A 32 3.82 -8.46 -11.22
N ALA A 33 3.11 -9.50 -10.77
CA ALA A 33 1.66 -9.56 -10.82
C ALA A 33 0.95 -8.63 -9.82
N TYR A 34 1.55 -8.32 -8.66
CA TYR A 34 0.85 -7.62 -7.57
C TYR A 34 1.64 -6.45 -6.94
N GLY A 35 2.96 -6.43 -7.03
CA GLY A 35 3.81 -5.52 -6.25
C GLY A 35 4.26 -4.28 -7.00
N ARG A 36 4.79 -4.46 -8.20
CA ARG A 36 5.29 -3.35 -9.04
C ARG A 36 4.28 -3.00 -10.12
N ALA A 37 3.14 -2.45 -9.71
CA ALA A 37 2.23 -1.85 -10.67
C ALA A 37 2.84 -0.51 -11.13
N GLY A 38 3.51 -0.52 -12.29
CA GLY A 38 3.80 0.70 -13.02
C GLY A 38 2.49 1.45 -13.27
N GLY A 39 2.50 2.77 -13.10
CA GLY A 39 1.28 3.55 -13.26
C GLY A 39 1.49 5.04 -13.08
N PRO A 40 0.44 5.83 -13.31
CA PRO A 40 0.53 7.28 -13.36
C PRO A 40 0.70 7.94 -11.99
N LEU A 41 0.51 7.21 -10.89
CA LEU A 41 0.58 7.71 -9.53
C LEU A 41 1.96 7.41 -8.92
N THR A 42 2.62 8.44 -8.42
CA THR A 42 3.85 8.29 -7.61
C THR A 42 3.72 9.01 -6.28
N LEU A 43 4.40 8.47 -5.26
CA LEU A 43 4.48 9.01 -3.91
C LEU A 43 5.93 9.25 -3.55
N SER A 44 6.25 10.44 -3.06
CA SER A 44 7.58 10.80 -2.60
C SER A 44 7.50 11.77 -1.42
N ARG A 45 8.63 11.98 -0.72
CA ARG A 45 8.75 12.93 0.39
C ARG A 45 7.68 12.76 1.48
N TRP A 46 7.25 11.52 1.74
CA TRP A 46 6.29 11.20 2.79
C TRP A 46 6.88 11.51 4.17
N ARG A 47 6.14 12.23 5.00
CA ARG A 47 6.52 12.56 6.38
C ARG A 47 5.31 12.79 7.28
N CYS A 48 5.44 12.40 8.54
CA CYS A 48 4.57 12.86 9.63
C CYS A 48 5.17 14.15 10.20
N LEU A 49 4.47 15.29 10.06
CA LEU A 49 4.98 16.60 10.46
C LEU A 49 5.03 16.79 11.98
N ASP A 50 4.24 16.00 12.71
CA ASP A 50 4.14 16.05 14.16
C ASP A 50 4.46 14.69 14.80
N ALA A 51 5.41 13.95 14.24
CA ALA A 51 5.84 12.64 14.74
C ALA A 51 6.21 12.64 16.23
N GLU A 52 6.93 13.68 16.68
CA GLU A 52 7.43 13.81 18.05
C GLU A 52 6.37 14.31 19.05
N ARG A 53 5.17 14.71 18.61
CA ARG A 53 4.16 15.22 19.54
C ARG A 53 3.72 14.07 20.48
N PRO A 54 3.79 14.24 21.82
CA PRO A 54 3.36 13.21 22.74
C PRO A 54 1.88 12.87 22.58
N ALA A 55 1.50 11.65 22.96
CA ALA A 55 0.11 11.27 23.02
C ALA A 55 -0.61 12.12 24.08
N ALA A 56 -1.58 12.95 23.68
CA ALA A 56 -2.35 13.78 24.59
C ALA A 56 -3.54 13.05 25.25
N ARG A 57 -4.05 11.96 24.65
CA ARG A 57 -5.20 11.17 25.13
C ARG A 57 -5.06 9.68 24.80
N LEU A 58 -5.77 8.82 25.53
CA LEU A 58 -5.91 7.40 25.14
C LEU A 58 -6.73 7.30 23.85
N GLY A 59 -6.26 6.49 22.90
CA GLY A 59 -6.91 6.26 21.61
C GLY A 59 -6.18 6.89 20.41
N PRO A 60 -6.68 6.66 19.18
CA PRO A 60 -6.08 7.20 17.96
C PRO A 60 -6.07 8.73 17.99
N GLN A 61 -4.92 9.34 17.69
CA GLN A 61 -4.77 10.79 17.66
C GLN A 61 -4.49 11.26 16.24
N GLY A 62 -5.17 12.33 15.85
CA GLY A 62 -4.89 13.01 14.59
C GLY A 62 -3.44 13.50 14.54
N ARG A 63 -2.76 13.14 13.47
CA ARG A 63 -1.43 13.59 13.09
C ARG A 63 -1.52 14.27 11.73
N THR A 64 -0.62 15.21 11.47
CA THR A 64 -0.52 15.87 10.18
C THR A 64 0.53 15.16 9.33
N TYR A 65 0.09 14.58 8.23
CA TYR A 65 0.97 13.94 7.25
C TYR A 65 1.13 14.83 6.04
N GLN A 66 2.29 14.74 5.40
CA GLN A 66 2.58 15.41 4.15
C GLN A 66 3.30 14.49 3.18
N ALA A 67 3.01 14.65 1.89
CA ALA A 67 3.68 13.94 0.82
C ALA A 67 3.72 14.75 -0.46
N THR A 68 4.64 14.44 -1.37
CA THR A 68 4.57 14.88 -2.76
C THR A 68 3.97 13.74 -3.57
N ILE A 69 2.80 14.00 -4.14
CA ILE A 69 2.10 13.05 -5.00
C ILE A 69 2.14 13.60 -6.43
N ALA A 70 2.45 12.75 -7.40
CA ALA A 70 2.31 13.08 -8.81
C ALA A 70 1.30 12.15 -9.48
N VAL A 71 0.46 12.70 -10.36
CA VAL A 71 -0.54 11.96 -11.12
C VAL A 71 -0.41 12.36 -12.58
N ARG A 72 -0.05 11.42 -13.47
CA ARG A 72 0.13 11.67 -14.91
C ARG A 72 1.05 12.87 -15.21
N GLY A 73 2.12 13.01 -14.43
CA GLY A 73 3.09 14.11 -14.57
C GLY A 73 2.75 15.40 -13.82
N VAL A 74 1.51 15.58 -13.36
CA VAL A 74 1.13 16.73 -12.52
C VAL A 74 1.52 16.45 -11.08
N THR A 75 2.49 17.20 -10.57
CA THR A 75 3.05 17.03 -9.23
C THR A 75 2.53 18.10 -8.27
N GLY A 76 2.26 17.74 -7.02
CA GLY A 76 1.93 18.71 -5.98
C GLY A 76 2.14 18.17 -4.58
N THR A 77 2.17 19.06 -3.59
CA THR A 77 2.30 18.70 -2.18
C THR A 77 0.92 18.43 -1.54
N CYS A 78 0.71 17.17 -1.17
CA CYS A 78 -0.26 16.56 -0.25
C CYS A 78 -0.15 16.96 1.22
N THR A 79 -1.18 17.48 1.90
CA THR A 79 -1.21 17.48 3.38
C THR A 79 -2.57 16.98 3.87
N ALA A 80 -2.60 16.12 4.89
CA ALA A 80 -3.85 15.63 5.48
C ALA A 80 -3.67 15.38 6.99
N ALA A 81 -4.69 15.71 7.76
CA ALA A 81 -4.78 15.33 9.18
C ALA A 81 -5.54 13.99 9.29
N ALA A 82 -4.92 12.97 9.88
CA ALA A 82 -5.54 11.66 10.05
C ALA A 82 -4.99 10.91 11.26
N SER A 83 -5.69 9.88 11.72
CA SER A 83 -5.26 9.03 12.83
C SER A 83 -4.13 8.06 12.47
N GLY A 84 -3.76 7.96 11.20
CA GLY A 84 -2.71 7.06 10.73
C GLY A 84 -2.33 7.29 9.27
N PRO A 85 -1.23 6.67 8.81
CA PRO A 85 -0.63 6.92 7.50
C PRO A 85 -1.53 6.49 6.34
N LEU A 86 -2.25 5.37 6.44
CA LEU A 86 -3.16 4.91 5.39
C LEU A 86 -4.34 5.87 5.23
N ALA A 87 -4.99 6.25 6.32
CA ALA A 87 -6.09 7.21 6.31
C ALA A 87 -5.65 8.55 5.69
N ALA A 88 -4.47 9.06 6.08
CA ALA A 88 -3.92 10.27 5.48
C ALA A 88 -3.68 10.12 3.97
N LEU A 89 -3.05 9.02 3.54
CA LEU A 89 -2.76 8.81 2.13
C LEU A 89 -4.06 8.68 1.32
N THR A 90 -5.05 7.91 1.77
CA THR A 90 -6.34 7.79 1.09
C THR A 90 -7.08 9.12 1.01
N THR A 91 -7.02 9.97 2.04
CA THR A 91 -7.55 11.33 1.99
C THR A 91 -6.84 12.18 0.95
N MET A 92 -5.49 12.20 0.94
CA MET A 92 -4.73 12.96 -0.06
C MET A 92 -4.99 12.49 -1.50
N LEU A 93 -5.22 11.19 -1.70
CA LEU A 93 -5.59 10.63 -3.01
C LEU A 93 -7.01 11.03 -3.40
N HIS A 94 -7.96 10.96 -2.47
CA HIS A 94 -9.34 11.39 -2.68
C HIS A 94 -9.42 12.86 -3.10
N ASP A 95 -8.70 13.75 -2.41
CA ASP A 95 -8.63 15.19 -2.74
C ASP A 95 -8.07 15.46 -4.15
N ARG A 96 -7.42 14.46 -4.75
CA ARG A 96 -6.89 14.48 -6.12
C ARG A 96 -7.77 13.73 -7.12
N GLY A 97 -8.99 13.37 -6.73
CA GLY A 97 -9.93 12.63 -7.56
C GLY A 97 -9.59 11.15 -7.75
N ILE A 98 -8.73 10.60 -6.89
CA ILE A 98 -8.37 9.17 -6.91
C ILE A 98 -9.08 8.48 -5.73
N THR A 99 -10.18 7.79 -6.05
CA THR A 99 -10.91 6.98 -5.08
C THR A 99 -10.18 5.66 -4.83
N LEU A 100 -9.92 5.36 -3.56
CA LEU A 100 -9.45 4.06 -3.10
C LEU A 100 -10.07 3.73 -1.74
N GLU A 101 -10.92 2.72 -1.72
CA GLU A 101 -11.45 2.09 -0.51
C GLU A 101 -10.64 0.83 -0.20
N ILE A 102 -10.22 0.64 1.05
CA ILE A 102 -9.49 -0.55 1.49
C ILE A 102 -10.49 -1.59 2.01
N LEU A 103 -10.66 -2.66 1.24
CA LEU A 103 -11.55 -3.79 1.56
C LEU A 103 -10.84 -4.87 2.39
N GLY A 104 -9.52 -4.95 2.29
CA GLY A 104 -8.71 -5.92 3.01
C GLY A 104 -7.30 -5.41 3.25
N PHE A 105 -6.77 -5.66 4.44
CA PHE A 105 -5.44 -5.22 4.85
C PHE A 105 -4.76 -6.33 5.66
N HIS A 106 -3.60 -6.79 5.20
CA HIS A 106 -2.82 -7.81 5.88
C HIS A 106 -1.34 -7.43 5.88
N GLN A 107 -0.69 -7.49 7.04
CA GLN A 107 0.74 -7.25 7.16
C GLN A 107 1.45 -8.48 7.72
N LEU A 108 2.40 -8.99 6.94
CA LEU A 108 3.14 -10.20 7.26
C LEU A 108 4.64 -9.92 7.20
N ARG A 109 5.43 -10.66 7.98
CA ARG A 109 6.89 -10.64 7.86
C ARG A 109 7.34 -11.49 6.67
N CYS A 110 8.28 -10.95 5.91
CA CYS A 110 8.89 -11.59 4.75
C CYS A 110 10.41 -11.37 4.81
N GLY A 111 11.14 -12.33 5.39
CA GLY A 111 12.56 -12.15 5.69
C GLY A 111 12.81 -10.94 6.59
N THR A 112 13.64 -10.00 6.13
CA THR A 112 13.96 -8.74 6.82
C THR A 112 12.94 -7.62 6.56
N GLU A 113 11.98 -7.84 5.66
CA GLU A 113 10.98 -6.86 5.27
C GLU A 113 9.60 -7.16 5.85
N THR A 114 8.73 -6.17 5.74
CA THR A 114 7.28 -6.29 5.92
C THR A 114 6.63 -6.33 4.55
N ALA A 115 5.81 -7.36 4.30
CA ALA A 115 4.91 -7.42 3.16
C ALA A 115 3.52 -6.94 3.60
N THR A 116 3.01 -5.88 2.97
CA THR A 116 1.65 -5.39 3.20
C THR A 116 0.79 -5.70 1.99
N PHE A 117 -0.26 -6.48 2.16
CA PHE A 117 -1.24 -6.82 1.14
C PHE A 117 -2.48 -5.95 1.32
N ILE A 118 -2.91 -5.30 0.24
CA ILE A 118 -4.13 -4.48 0.21
C ILE A 118 -5.05 -5.04 -0.87
N HIS A 119 -6.31 -5.27 -0.49
CA HIS A 119 -7.41 -5.40 -1.42
C HIS A 119 -8.14 -4.06 -1.46
N GLY A 120 -8.04 -3.35 -2.58
CA GLY A 120 -8.63 -2.02 -2.73
C GLY A 120 -9.65 -1.96 -3.86
N SER A 121 -10.58 -1.01 -3.76
CA SER A 121 -11.61 -0.74 -4.77
C SER A 121 -11.69 0.74 -5.12
N ASN A 122 -12.03 1.05 -6.37
CA ASN A 122 -12.36 2.41 -6.81
C ASN A 122 -13.88 2.62 -7.02
N GLY A 123 -14.70 1.67 -6.54
CA GLY A 123 -16.15 1.63 -6.74
C GLY A 123 -16.60 1.00 -8.06
N ARG A 124 -15.71 0.80 -9.04
CA ARG A 124 -16.01 0.12 -10.32
C ARG A 124 -15.36 -1.25 -10.42
N GLY A 125 -14.20 -1.42 -9.80
CA GLY A 125 -13.48 -2.67 -9.73
C GLY A 125 -12.63 -2.75 -8.47
N ALA A 126 -12.16 -3.95 -8.15
CA ALA A 126 -11.29 -4.22 -7.03
C ALA A 126 -10.01 -4.93 -7.48
N SER A 127 -8.91 -4.64 -6.80
CA SER A 127 -7.58 -5.18 -7.12
C SER A 127 -6.82 -5.48 -5.85
N TRP A 128 -6.09 -6.59 -5.84
CA TRP A 128 -5.07 -6.85 -4.84
C TRP A 128 -3.73 -6.23 -5.24
N ALA A 129 -2.98 -5.74 -4.27
CA ALA A 129 -1.60 -5.32 -4.42
C ALA A 129 -0.76 -5.65 -3.19
N VAL A 130 0.56 -5.63 -3.35
CA VAL A 130 1.51 -5.83 -2.26
C VAL A 130 2.60 -4.76 -2.25
N GLY A 131 3.01 -4.31 -1.08
CA GLY A 131 4.18 -3.46 -0.87
C GLY A 131 5.20 -4.14 0.04
N PHE A 132 6.49 -3.83 -0.15
CA PHE A 132 7.58 -4.41 0.63
C PHE A 132 8.49 -3.31 1.14
N ALA A 133 8.71 -3.26 2.44
CA ALA A 133 9.72 -2.38 3.02
C ALA A 133 10.13 -2.90 4.40
N PRO A 134 11.34 -2.57 4.89
CA PRO A 134 11.72 -2.87 6.27
C PRO A 134 10.71 -2.33 7.29
N GLU A 135 10.25 -1.10 7.11
CA GLU A 135 9.27 -0.46 7.97
C GLU A 135 7.83 -0.76 7.53
N ALA A 136 7.01 -1.23 8.47
CA ALA A 136 5.60 -1.58 8.21
C ALA A 136 4.77 -0.43 7.63
N GLY A 137 4.99 0.80 8.12
CA GLY A 137 4.31 1.99 7.60
C GLY A 137 4.66 2.27 6.14
N ARG A 138 5.93 2.14 5.76
CA ARG A 138 6.39 2.33 4.38
C ARG A 138 5.85 1.24 3.46
N SER A 139 5.92 -0.01 3.89
CA SER A 139 5.36 -1.16 3.18
C SER A 139 3.86 -0.96 2.88
N ALA A 140 3.10 -0.41 3.83
CA ALA A 140 1.69 -0.10 3.63
C ALA A 140 1.46 1.02 2.61
N LEU A 141 2.26 2.11 2.64
CA LEU A 141 2.17 3.18 1.64
C LEU A 141 2.46 2.65 0.24
N GLU A 142 3.50 1.82 0.08
CA GLU A 142 3.83 1.21 -1.20
C GLU A 142 2.70 0.30 -1.71
N ALA A 143 2.08 -0.49 -0.83
CA ALA A 143 0.92 -1.32 -1.18
C ALA A 143 -0.28 -0.48 -1.65
N VAL A 144 -0.55 0.65 -1.00
CA VAL A 144 -1.63 1.58 -1.39
C VAL A 144 -1.37 2.15 -2.78
N ILE A 145 -0.14 2.62 -3.05
CA ILE A 145 0.22 3.19 -4.35
C ILE A 145 0.17 2.13 -5.45
N ALA A 146 0.67 0.92 -5.19
CA ALA A 146 0.55 -0.20 -6.11
C ALA A 146 -0.93 -0.52 -6.41
N CYS A 147 -1.78 -0.60 -5.38
CA CYS A 147 -3.21 -0.85 -5.55
C CYS A 147 -3.91 0.23 -6.38
N ALA A 148 -3.66 1.50 -6.05
CA ALA A 148 -4.24 2.63 -6.77
C ALA A 148 -3.79 2.65 -8.24
N ASN A 149 -2.52 2.38 -8.53
CA ASN A 149 -2.02 2.30 -9.91
C ASN A 149 -2.71 1.19 -10.73
N ARG A 150 -2.94 0.01 -10.14
CA ARG A 150 -3.69 -1.06 -10.81
C ARG A 150 -5.10 -0.59 -11.17
N LEU A 151 -5.82 -0.03 -10.21
CA LEU A 151 -7.18 0.47 -10.41
C LEU A 151 -7.29 1.65 -11.39
N LEU A 152 -6.20 2.38 -11.62
CA LEU A 152 -6.12 3.46 -12.61
C LEU A 152 -5.79 2.95 -14.02
N ASN A 153 -5.11 1.81 -14.13
CA ASN A 153 -4.79 1.17 -15.40
C ASN A 153 -5.95 0.31 -15.92
N ASP A 154 -6.80 -0.21 -15.02
CA ASP A 154 -7.99 -0.99 -15.36
C ASP A 154 -9.20 -0.11 -15.81
N ARG A 155 -8.97 1.19 -16.05
CA ARG A 155 -9.98 2.16 -16.53
C ARG A 155 -9.93 2.33 -18.04
#